data_AF-A0A1Q5PZW2-F1
#
_entry.id   AF-A0A1Q5PZW2-F1
#
_cell.length_a   1.000
_cell.length_b   1.000
_cell.length_c   1.000
_cell.angle_alpha   90.00
_cell.angle_beta   90.00
_cell.angle_gamma   90.00
#
_symmetry.space_group_name_H-M   'P 1'
#
loop_
_entity.id
_entity.type
_entity.pdbx_description
1 polymer ?
#
loop_
_entity_poly.entity_id
_entity_poly.type
_entity_poly.pdbx_seq_one_letter_code
_entity_poly.pdbx_strand_id
1 'polypeptide(L)'
;MSQTPSDPFAQTEILTAGLKRTADEAQIEAPSLTATILTIMAKLRSEPNSAFPTPPDYRRDLPGDVVGTAKPSIASTHGFFDVIKARASRRDFGVSAISKEALVSLLAWTFGQRDTTIAYDWRDAPLRYCSSAGGLASIDGYCIVFNVDGVDNGSYYYDYERGLVRQFSGEMGQRVARLIPGMTWLERAGALIVLVSNPDRVDHKYGAMGAKLSLLDAGVATGHLELVATALELRSCILGSLPDEALSELLCLEEGQVPLLSMAVGSRT
;
A
#
# COMPACT_ATOMS: atom_id res chain seq x y z
N MET A 1 -37.36 -27.98 -3.87
CA MET A 1 -36.92 -26.57 -3.86
C MET A 1 -35.57 -26.54 -3.15
N SER A 2 -34.48 -26.58 -3.92
CA SER A 2 -33.13 -26.49 -3.36
C SER A 2 -32.93 -25.03 -2.92
N GLN A 3 -32.75 -24.81 -1.62
CA GLN A 3 -32.37 -23.49 -1.11
C GLN A 3 -30.98 -23.17 -1.68
N THR A 4 -30.94 -22.20 -2.60
CA THR A 4 -29.69 -21.59 -3.03
C THR A 4 -29.01 -21.05 -1.77
N PRO A 5 -27.75 -21.43 -1.45
CA PRO A 5 -27.08 -20.88 -0.28
C PRO A 5 -27.03 -19.36 -0.44
N SER A 6 -27.58 -18.64 0.56
CA SER A 6 -27.66 -17.18 0.59
C SER A 6 -26.31 -16.51 0.81
N ASP A 7 -25.26 -17.29 1.05
CA ASP A 7 -23.91 -16.83 1.27
C ASP A 7 -23.12 -16.82 -0.06
N PRO A 8 -22.76 -15.63 -0.57
CA PRO A 8 -22.02 -15.48 -1.82
C PRO A 8 -20.58 -16.04 -1.76
N PHE A 9 -19.98 -16.15 -0.56
CA PHE A 9 -18.66 -16.75 -0.40
C PHE A 9 -18.73 -18.26 -0.63
N ALA A 10 -19.74 -18.92 -0.08
CA ALA A 10 -20.01 -20.34 -0.32
C ALA A 10 -20.27 -20.64 -1.82
N GLN A 11 -20.94 -19.74 -2.55
CA GLN A 11 -21.16 -19.92 -4.00
C GLN A 11 -19.85 -19.84 -4.81
N THR A 12 -18.95 -18.94 -4.45
CA THR A 12 -17.65 -18.78 -5.11
C THR A 12 -16.73 -19.97 -4.83
N GLU A 13 -16.75 -20.52 -3.61
CA GLU A 13 -16.04 -21.75 -3.27
C GLU A 13 -16.57 -22.96 -4.05
N ILE A 14 -17.91 -23.11 -4.14
CA ILE A 14 -18.54 -24.18 -4.94
C ILE A 14 -18.10 -24.09 -6.41
N LEU A 15 -18.09 -22.88 -6.97
CA LEU A 15 -17.70 -22.66 -8.37
C LEU A 15 -16.21 -22.99 -8.59
N THR A 16 -15.34 -22.54 -7.69
CA THR A 16 -13.90 -22.77 -7.74
C THR A 16 -13.57 -24.27 -7.59
N ALA A 17 -14.22 -24.94 -6.64
CA ALA A 17 -14.06 -26.37 -6.43
C ALA A 17 -14.59 -27.20 -7.61
N GLY A 18 -15.71 -26.80 -8.22
CA GLY A 18 -16.25 -27.43 -9.42
C GLY A 18 -15.31 -27.31 -10.61
N LEU A 19 -14.78 -26.10 -10.86
CA LEU A 19 -13.83 -25.84 -11.95
C LEU A 19 -12.52 -26.62 -11.79
N LYS A 20 -12.00 -26.71 -10.56
CA LYS A 20 -10.81 -27.51 -10.25
C LYS A 20 -11.05 -28.99 -10.54
N ARG A 21 -12.20 -29.54 -10.09
CA ARG A 21 -12.56 -30.94 -10.34
C ARG A 21 -12.64 -31.26 -11.83
N THR A 22 -13.28 -30.41 -12.63
CA THR A 22 -13.37 -30.60 -14.09
C THR A 22 -12.00 -30.51 -14.77
N ALA A 23 -11.09 -29.65 -14.29
CA ALA A 23 -9.72 -29.57 -14.80
C ALA A 23 -8.91 -30.83 -14.49
N ASP A 24 -9.07 -31.38 -13.28
CA ASP A 24 -8.43 -32.63 -12.85
C ASP A 24 -8.95 -33.84 -13.65
N GLU A 25 -10.28 -33.95 -13.85
CA GLU A 25 -10.91 -35.01 -14.66
C GLU A 25 -10.43 -34.97 -16.13
N ALA A 26 -10.17 -33.78 -16.66
CA ALA A 26 -9.66 -33.58 -18.01
C ALA A 26 -8.12 -33.72 -18.13
N GLN A 27 -7.42 -34.09 -17.04
CA GLN A 27 -5.95 -34.25 -16.98
C GLN A 27 -5.17 -33.01 -17.46
N ILE A 28 -5.68 -31.82 -17.14
CA ILE A 28 -5.02 -30.56 -17.49
C ILE A 28 -3.98 -30.24 -16.40
N GLU A 29 -2.69 -30.49 -16.66
CA GLU A 29 -1.59 -30.15 -15.74
C GLU A 29 -1.56 -28.63 -15.46
N ALA A 30 -1.64 -28.25 -14.18
CA ALA A 30 -1.69 -26.92 -13.54
C ALA A 30 -1.83 -25.65 -14.40
N PRO A 31 -2.72 -24.75 -13.97
CA PRO A 31 -3.96 -24.49 -14.67
C PRO A 31 -3.68 -24.06 -16.12
N SER A 32 -4.31 -24.72 -17.10
CA SER A 32 -4.38 -24.15 -18.45
C SER A 32 -4.77 -22.68 -18.35
N LEU A 33 -4.28 -21.85 -19.27
CA LEU A 33 -4.62 -20.43 -19.35
C LEU A 33 -6.13 -20.18 -19.11
N THR A 34 -6.98 -21.09 -19.57
CA THR A 34 -8.43 -21.13 -19.33
C THR A 34 -8.84 -21.24 -17.86
N ALA A 35 -8.27 -22.16 -17.07
CA ALA A 35 -8.60 -22.29 -15.64
C ALA A 35 -8.09 -21.09 -14.83
N THR A 36 -6.93 -20.53 -15.22
CA THR A 36 -6.42 -19.26 -14.69
C THR A 36 -7.38 -18.11 -15.03
N ILE A 37 -7.81 -18.00 -16.29
CA ILE A 37 -8.77 -16.99 -16.74
C ILE A 37 -10.12 -17.13 -16.03
N LEU A 38 -10.65 -18.34 -15.87
CA LEU A 38 -11.93 -18.56 -15.18
C LEU A 38 -11.84 -18.26 -13.69
N THR A 39 -10.72 -18.60 -13.04
CA THR A 39 -10.47 -18.24 -11.64
C THR A 39 -10.34 -16.73 -11.48
N ILE A 40 -9.61 -16.06 -12.39
CA ILE A 40 -9.57 -14.60 -12.45
C ILE A 40 -10.98 -14.06 -12.62
N MET A 41 -11.77 -14.53 -13.61
CA MET A 41 -13.14 -14.09 -13.86
C MET A 41 -14.08 -14.30 -12.68
N ALA A 42 -13.98 -15.42 -11.97
CA ALA A 42 -14.74 -15.68 -10.75
C ALA A 42 -14.34 -14.70 -9.63
N LYS A 43 -13.05 -14.43 -9.46
CA LYS A 43 -12.54 -13.39 -8.54
C LYS A 43 -12.79 -11.96 -9.03
N LEU A 44 -13.20 -11.75 -10.28
CA LEU A 44 -13.56 -10.43 -10.81
C LEU A 44 -15.02 -10.04 -10.48
N ARG A 45 -15.86 -11.01 -10.08
CA ARG A 45 -17.28 -10.81 -9.76
C ARG A 45 -17.64 -11.51 -8.45
N SER A 46 -17.61 -10.75 -7.37
CA SER A 46 -18.31 -11.08 -6.13
C SER A 46 -19.25 -9.92 -5.78
N GLU A 47 -20.34 -10.20 -5.08
CA GLU A 47 -21.18 -9.12 -4.54
C GLU A 47 -20.54 -8.57 -3.27
N PRO A 48 -20.39 -7.24 -3.12
CA PRO A 48 -19.78 -6.66 -1.94
C PRO A 48 -20.72 -6.77 -0.73
N ASN A 49 -20.23 -7.28 0.39
CA ASN A 49 -20.93 -7.20 1.66
C ASN A 49 -20.94 -5.75 2.16
N SER A 50 -22.10 -5.11 2.11
CA SER A 50 -22.24 -3.69 2.48
C SER A 50 -22.85 -3.49 3.87
N ALA A 51 -23.22 -4.58 4.57
CA ALA A 51 -23.73 -4.57 5.92
C ALA A 51 -22.64 -4.97 6.90
N PHE A 52 -22.30 -4.07 7.83
CA PHE A 52 -21.24 -4.28 8.80
C PHE A 52 -21.84 -4.33 10.22
N PRO A 53 -21.59 -5.40 11.00
CA PRO A 53 -22.08 -5.49 12.39
C PRO A 53 -21.35 -4.52 13.33
N THR A 54 -20.11 -4.18 13.01
CA THR A 54 -19.26 -3.18 13.69
C THR A 54 -18.59 -2.30 12.64
N PRO A 55 -18.18 -1.06 12.97
CA PRO A 55 -17.43 -0.24 12.03
C PRO A 55 -16.22 -1.00 11.48
N PRO A 56 -15.87 -0.84 10.19
CA PRO A 56 -14.61 -1.35 9.67
C PRO A 56 -13.44 -0.77 10.47
N ASP A 57 -12.39 -1.57 10.64
CA ASP A 57 -11.14 -1.05 11.16
C ASP A 57 -10.39 -0.30 10.07
N TYR A 58 -10.08 0.97 10.32
CA TYR A 58 -9.38 1.85 9.38
C TYR A 58 -7.92 2.10 9.78
N ARG A 59 -7.49 1.67 10.97
CA ARG A 59 -6.21 2.04 11.59
C ARG A 59 -5.61 0.85 12.32
N ARG A 60 -4.32 0.59 12.10
CA ARG A 60 -3.61 -0.38 12.93
C ARG A 60 -2.97 0.30 14.13
N ASP A 61 -3.20 -0.24 15.32
CA ASP A 61 -2.56 0.25 16.53
C ASP A 61 -1.26 -0.52 16.80
N LEU A 62 -0.18 -0.08 16.14
CA LEU A 62 1.14 -0.67 16.33
C LEU A 62 1.90 0.01 17.48
N PRO A 63 2.60 -0.77 18.32
CA PRO A 63 3.49 -0.20 19.33
C PRO A 63 4.72 0.42 18.66
N GLY A 64 5.38 1.34 19.35
CA GLY A 64 6.61 1.96 18.89
C GLY A 64 6.69 3.45 19.16
N ASP A 65 7.92 3.97 19.14
CA ASP A 65 8.19 5.39 19.28
C ASP A 65 7.61 6.15 18.08
N VAL A 66 6.99 7.29 18.37
CA VAL A 66 6.35 8.14 17.35
C VAL A 66 7.30 9.27 16.97
N VAL A 67 7.49 9.46 15.66
CA VAL A 67 8.31 10.53 15.09
C VAL A 67 7.46 11.43 14.19
N GLY A 68 7.59 12.75 14.38
CA GLY A 68 6.88 13.75 13.59
C GLY A 68 5.40 13.89 13.98
N THR A 69 4.59 14.39 13.04
CA THR A 69 3.15 14.58 13.20
C THR A 69 2.40 13.76 12.16
N ALA A 70 1.15 13.40 12.41
CA ALA A 70 0.34 12.75 11.38
C ALA A 70 -0.05 13.67 10.23
N LYS A 71 -0.13 14.98 10.46
CA LYS A 71 -0.57 15.95 9.46
C LYS A 71 0.59 16.43 8.59
N PRO A 72 0.34 16.78 7.32
CA PRO A 72 1.36 17.37 6.47
C PRO A 72 1.72 18.77 6.99
N SER A 73 3.01 19.09 7.00
CA SER A 73 3.54 20.40 7.39
C SER A 73 4.08 21.21 6.21
N ILE A 74 4.34 20.57 5.07
CA ILE A 74 4.79 21.19 3.82
C ILE A 74 3.68 21.06 2.78
N ALA A 75 3.35 22.15 2.10
CA ALA A 75 2.42 22.17 0.96
C ALA A 75 3.11 22.79 -0.26
N SER A 76 2.72 22.34 -1.46
CA SER A 76 3.25 22.88 -2.71
C SER A 76 2.53 24.16 -3.12
N THR A 77 3.27 25.09 -3.73
CA THR A 77 2.71 26.27 -4.42
C THR A 77 2.62 26.07 -5.93
N HIS A 78 3.07 24.93 -6.46
CA HIS A 78 3.03 24.63 -7.89
C HIS A 78 1.60 24.35 -8.37
N GLY A 79 1.28 24.78 -9.60
CA GLY A 79 0.03 24.43 -10.25
C GLY A 79 -0.05 22.93 -10.57
N PHE A 80 -1.24 22.34 -10.51
CA PHE A 80 -1.45 20.91 -10.75
C PHE A 80 -0.86 20.41 -12.08
N PHE A 81 -1.10 21.14 -13.18
CA PHE A 81 -0.55 20.74 -14.48
C PHE A 81 0.96 20.94 -14.60
N ASP A 82 1.56 21.81 -13.79
CA ASP A 82 3.02 21.94 -13.73
C ASP A 82 3.63 20.73 -13.04
N VAL A 83 3.01 20.24 -11.96
CA VAL A 83 3.40 18.99 -11.29
C VAL A 83 3.29 17.80 -12.25
N ILE A 84 2.18 17.67 -13.00
CA ILE A 84 2.02 16.59 -13.99
C ILE A 84 3.12 16.64 -15.05
N LYS A 85 3.41 17.83 -15.61
CA LYS A 85 4.47 18.00 -16.63
C LYS A 85 5.85 17.68 -16.08
N ALA A 86 6.12 18.02 -14.82
CA ALA A 86 7.42 17.83 -14.18
C ALA A 86 7.66 16.39 -13.69
N ARG A 87 6.60 15.63 -13.43
CA ARG A 87 6.67 14.28 -12.88
C ARG A 87 7.48 13.36 -13.81
N ALA A 88 8.51 12.75 -13.25
CA ALA A 88 9.38 11.80 -13.92
C ALA A 88 9.97 10.83 -12.90
N SER A 89 10.23 9.58 -13.32
CA SER A 89 10.92 8.62 -12.48
C SER A 89 12.43 8.90 -12.52
N ARG A 90 12.99 9.27 -11.37
CA ARG A 90 14.36 9.77 -11.21
C ARG A 90 15.13 8.87 -10.24
N ARG A 91 16.32 8.44 -10.67
CA ARG A 91 17.24 7.57 -9.90
C ARG A 91 18.53 8.30 -9.52
N ASP A 92 18.70 9.51 -10.03
CA ASP A 92 19.78 10.43 -9.75
C ASP A 92 19.49 11.17 -8.44
N PHE A 93 19.48 10.51 -7.28
CA PHE A 93 19.22 11.19 -6.01
C PHE A 93 20.40 12.10 -5.59
N GLY A 94 20.08 13.26 -4.99
CA GLY A 94 21.07 14.12 -4.35
C GLY A 94 21.77 13.43 -3.18
N VAL A 95 22.89 13.98 -2.72
CA VAL A 95 23.62 13.44 -1.55
C VAL A 95 23.06 13.96 -0.23
N SER A 96 22.34 15.07 -0.26
CA SER A 96 21.73 15.69 0.90
C SER A 96 20.57 14.84 1.43
N ALA A 97 20.45 14.76 2.75
CA ALA A 97 19.29 14.16 3.40
C ALA A 97 18.00 14.90 3.00
N ILE A 98 16.89 14.16 2.92
CA ILE A 98 15.56 14.80 2.90
C ILE A 98 15.19 15.18 4.33
N SER A 99 14.40 16.25 4.52
CA SER A 99 13.95 16.60 5.88
C SER A 99 12.86 15.64 6.37
N LYS A 100 12.78 15.43 7.69
CA LYS A 100 11.64 14.77 8.35
C LYS A 100 10.31 15.34 7.90
N GLU A 101 10.19 16.67 7.82
CA GLU A 101 8.96 17.37 7.44
C GLU A 101 8.55 17.02 6.00
N ALA A 102 9.49 16.85 5.09
CA ALA A 102 9.21 16.43 3.72
C ALA A 102 8.76 14.96 3.64
N LEU A 103 9.43 14.06 4.36
CA LEU A 103 9.02 12.64 4.43
C LEU A 103 7.62 12.48 5.04
N VAL A 104 7.38 13.12 6.17
CA VAL A 104 6.08 13.10 6.86
C VAL A 104 4.99 13.71 5.97
N SER A 105 5.27 14.85 5.32
CA SER A 105 4.29 15.48 4.42
C SER A 105 3.98 14.60 3.20
N LEU A 106 4.98 13.93 2.62
CA LEU A 106 4.78 12.98 1.52
C LEU A 106 3.79 11.87 1.91
N LEU A 107 4.03 11.25 3.07
CA LEU A 107 3.17 10.18 3.58
C LEU A 107 1.80 10.71 3.99
N ALA A 108 1.72 11.88 4.61
CA ALA A 108 0.47 12.45 5.08
C ALA A 108 -0.44 12.96 3.97
N TRP A 109 0.10 13.58 2.91
CA TRP A 109 -0.70 13.95 1.74
C TRP A 109 -1.20 12.73 0.96
N THR A 110 -0.61 11.55 1.14
CA THR A 110 -1.01 10.34 0.42
C THR A 110 -1.93 9.45 1.27
N PHE A 111 -1.43 9.02 2.42
CA PHE A 111 -2.06 8.06 3.32
C PHE A 111 -2.71 8.73 4.54
N GLY A 112 -2.68 10.05 4.67
CA GLY A 112 -3.27 10.76 5.80
C GLY A 112 -4.78 10.93 5.69
N GLN A 113 -5.39 11.36 6.80
CA GLN A 113 -6.80 11.73 6.87
C GLN A 113 -6.98 13.24 6.61
N ARG A 114 -7.91 13.59 5.72
CA ARG A 114 -8.26 14.99 5.42
C ARG A 114 -9.50 15.47 6.16
N ASP A 115 -10.44 14.58 6.45
CA ASP A 115 -11.71 14.88 7.12
C ASP A 115 -12.33 13.60 7.69
N THR A 116 -13.53 13.69 8.25
CA THR A 116 -14.40 12.55 8.54
C THR A 116 -15.66 12.56 7.66
N THR A 117 -16.30 11.40 7.51
CA THR A 117 -17.56 11.25 6.76
C THR A 117 -18.46 10.22 7.42
N ILE A 118 -19.71 10.14 6.96
CA ILE A 118 -20.61 9.03 7.28
C ILE A 118 -20.35 7.91 6.27
N ALA A 119 -20.09 6.69 6.75
CA ALA A 119 -19.93 5.50 5.93
C ALA A 119 -20.43 4.26 6.68
N TYR A 120 -21.11 3.35 5.97
CA TYR A 120 -21.61 2.09 6.52
C TYR A 120 -22.50 2.26 7.76
N ASP A 121 -23.34 3.30 7.78
CA ASP A 121 -24.20 3.69 8.91
C ASP A 121 -23.45 4.16 10.18
N TRP A 122 -22.14 4.38 10.08
CA TRP A 122 -21.32 4.93 11.15
C TRP A 122 -20.93 6.38 10.86
N ARG A 123 -20.95 7.19 11.92
CA ARG A 123 -20.42 8.56 11.90
C ARG A 123 -18.91 8.50 12.15
N ASP A 124 -18.19 9.46 11.59
CA ASP A 124 -16.76 9.67 11.81
C ASP A 124 -15.79 8.68 11.13
N ALA A 125 -16.22 8.04 10.02
CA ALA A 125 -15.30 7.26 9.19
C ALA A 125 -14.21 8.18 8.59
N PRO A 126 -12.92 7.77 8.59
CA PRO A 126 -11.83 8.63 8.15
C PRO A 126 -11.87 8.82 6.63
N LEU A 127 -11.95 10.08 6.19
CA LEU A 127 -11.84 10.45 4.78
C LEU A 127 -10.37 10.68 4.45
N ARG A 128 -9.78 9.77 3.66
CA ARG A 128 -8.38 9.83 3.24
C ARG A 128 -8.16 10.79 2.06
N TYR A 129 -6.91 11.24 1.86
CA TYR A 129 -6.54 12.00 0.65
C TYR A 129 -6.55 11.13 -0.61
N CYS A 130 -6.01 9.92 -0.53
CA CYS A 130 -6.05 8.94 -1.60
C CYS A 130 -7.35 8.13 -1.54
N SER A 131 -7.97 7.91 -2.70
CA SER A 131 -9.17 7.07 -2.82
C SER A 131 -8.81 5.58 -2.75
N SER A 132 -9.70 4.78 -2.16
CA SER A 132 -9.58 3.32 -2.14
C SER A 132 -10.95 2.66 -2.31
N ALA A 133 -10.97 1.37 -2.64
CA ALA A 133 -12.19 0.59 -2.71
C ALA A 133 -12.96 0.67 -1.38
N GLY A 134 -14.23 1.10 -1.46
CA GLY A 134 -15.10 1.26 -0.30
C GLY A 134 -14.63 2.27 0.75
N GLY A 135 -13.60 3.07 0.47
CA GLY A 135 -12.98 3.95 1.48
C GLY A 135 -12.34 3.20 2.65
N LEU A 136 -12.00 1.91 2.49
CA LEU A 136 -11.48 1.04 3.55
C LEU A 136 -9.98 1.18 3.78
N ALA A 137 -9.27 2.01 2.98
CA ALA A 137 -7.82 2.17 3.05
C ALA A 137 -7.07 0.80 3.03
N SER A 138 -7.31 0.02 1.97
CA SER A 138 -6.73 -1.31 1.73
C SER A 138 -5.20 -1.32 1.70
N ILE A 139 -4.57 -0.16 1.55
CA ILE A 139 -3.11 0.01 1.46
C ILE A 139 -2.60 0.82 2.65
N ASP A 140 -1.70 0.20 3.41
CA ASP A 140 -0.90 0.84 4.44
C ASP A 140 0.42 1.38 3.85
N GLY A 141 0.82 2.58 4.30
CA GLY A 141 2.08 3.21 3.93
C GLY A 141 3.17 2.94 4.95
N TYR A 142 4.22 2.26 4.54
CA TYR A 142 5.43 2.06 5.33
C TYR A 142 6.59 2.86 4.74
N CYS A 143 7.60 3.17 5.54
CA CYS A 143 8.86 3.68 5.02
C CYS A 143 10.08 3.05 5.71
N ILE A 144 11.09 2.76 4.92
CA ILE A 144 12.43 2.38 5.38
C ILE A 144 13.34 3.60 5.19
N VAL A 145 13.91 4.10 6.28
CA VAL A 145 14.69 5.33 6.34
C VAL A 145 16.18 5.03 6.19
N PHE A 146 16.85 5.77 5.30
CA PHE A 146 18.29 5.65 5.02
C PHE A 146 19.07 6.94 5.33
N ASN A 147 18.52 8.09 4.92
CA ASN A 147 19.17 9.39 5.00
C ASN A 147 18.12 10.50 5.09
N VAL A 148 17.50 10.63 6.26
CA VAL A 148 16.46 11.62 6.57
C VAL A 148 16.88 12.41 7.79
N ASP A 149 16.98 13.73 7.65
CA ASP A 149 17.36 14.59 8.77
C ASP A 149 16.25 14.61 9.83
N GLY A 150 16.62 14.33 11.08
CA GLY A 150 15.70 14.25 12.21
C GLY A 150 14.86 12.97 12.31
N VAL A 151 15.19 11.91 11.55
CA VAL A 151 14.57 10.57 11.68
C VAL A 151 15.68 9.51 11.67
N ASP A 152 15.74 8.69 12.72
CA ASP A 152 16.75 7.65 12.84
C ASP A 152 16.55 6.53 11.80
N ASN A 153 17.64 5.87 11.41
CA ASN A 153 17.60 4.72 10.51
C ASN A 153 16.77 3.57 11.07
N GLY A 154 15.86 3.04 10.24
CA GLY A 154 14.91 2.03 10.66
C GLY A 154 13.73 1.88 9.69
N SER A 155 12.74 1.09 10.09
CA SER A 155 11.45 0.97 9.39
C SER A 155 10.33 1.57 10.24
N TYR A 156 9.36 2.17 9.57
CA TYR A 156 8.27 2.90 10.20
C TYR A 156 6.95 2.60 9.48
N TYR A 157 5.89 2.47 10.25
CA TYR A 157 4.50 2.49 9.78
C TYR A 157 4.00 3.94 9.84
N TYR A 158 3.36 4.44 8.78
CA TYR A 158 2.67 5.72 8.84
C TYR A 158 1.25 5.54 9.41
N ASP A 159 1.08 6.03 10.62
CA ASP A 159 -0.20 6.12 11.31
C ASP A 159 -0.80 7.52 11.07
N TYR A 160 -2.03 7.56 10.58
CA TYR A 160 -2.68 8.82 10.17
C TYR A 160 -3.22 9.67 11.33
N GLU A 161 -3.18 9.16 12.56
CA GLU A 161 -3.49 9.91 13.78
C GLU A 161 -2.22 10.30 14.52
N ARG A 162 -1.21 9.41 14.55
CA ARG A 162 0.00 9.58 15.35
C ARG A 162 1.21 10.13 14.57
N GLY A 163 1.42 9.72 13.33
CA GLY A 163 2.62 10.01 12.55
C GLY A 163 3.44 8.76 12.25
N LEU A 164 4.76 8.86 12.21
CA LEU A 164 5.63 7.70 11.93
C LEU A 164 5.83 6.87 13.19
N VAL A 165 5.36 5.64 13.20
CA VAL A 165 5.52 4.69 14.31
C VAL A 165 6.66 3.73 13.98
N ARG A 166 7.76 3.79 14.75
CA ARG A 166 8.95 2.96 14.50
C ARG A 166 8.65 1.48 14.74
N GLN A 167 8.89 0.65 13.73
CA GLN A 167 8.75 -0.81 13.79
C GLN A 167 10.09 -1.49 14.07
N PHE A 168 11.16 -1.01 13.44
CA PHE A 168 12.50 -1.52 13.64
C PHE A 168 13.51 -0.38 13.69
N SER A 169 14.53 -0.52 14.54
CA SER A 169 15.67 0.41 14.64
C SER A 169 16.96 -0.26 14.16
N GLY A 170 17.69 0.40 13.27
CA GLY A 170 19.02 -0.06 12.83
C GLY A 170 19.36 0.33 11.40
N GLU A 171 20.61 0.06 11.00
CA GLU A 171 21.11 0.40 9.66
C GLU A 171 20.37 -0.35 8.55
N MET A 172 19.63 0.42 7.73
CA MET A 172 18.76 -0.11 6.68
C MET A 172 19.32 0.03 5.27
N GLY A 173 20.11 1.09 5.00
CA GLY A 173 20.58 1.38 3.64
C GLY A 173 21.34 0.20 3.02
N GLN A 174 22.32 -0.34 3.76
CA GLN A 174 23.07 -1.51 3.30
C GLN A 174 22.23 -2.79 3.24
N ARG A 175 21.25 -2.96 4.14
CA ARG A 175 20.37 -4.13 4.12
C ARG A 175 19.54 -4.13 2.85
N VAL A 176 18.85 -3.02 2.57
CA VAL A 176 17.99 -2.86 1.38
C VAL A 176 18.81 -2.91 0.09
N ALA A 177 19.96 -2.25 0.01
CA ALA A 177 20.82 -2.30 -1.18
C ALA A 177 21.28 -3.72 -1.54
N ARG A 178 21.46 -4.60 -0.54
CA ARG A 178 21.81 -6.01 -0.76
C ARG A 178 20.63 -6.88 -1.18
N LEU A 179 19.40 -6.45 -0.91
CA LEU A 179 18.19 -7.21 -1.29
C LEU A 179 17.97 -7.26 -2.80
N ILE A 180 18.49 -6.28 -3.56
CA ILE A 180 18.40 -6.29 -5.02
C ILE A 180 19.77 -6.00 -5.66
N PRO A 181 20.43 -7.02 -6.22
CA PRO A 181 21.62 -6.83 -7.04
C PRO A 181 21.35 -5.86 -8.19
N GLY A 182 22.21 -4.84 -8.34
CA GLY A 182 22.14 -3.86 -9.44
C GLY A 182 21.37 -2.57 -9.14
N MET A 183 20.82 -2.40 -7.93
CA MET A 183 20.13 -1.17 -7.51
C MET A 183 20.98 -0.30 -6.57
N THR A 184 22.27 -0.14 -6.88
CA THR A 184 23.21 0.66 -6.07
C THR A 184 22.81 2.12 -5.90
N TRP A 185 21.98 2.66 -6.80
CA TRP A 185 21.43 4.01 -6.70
C TRP A 185 20.47 4.19 -5.51
N LEU A 186 19.91 3.11 -4.94
CA LEU A 186 19.09 3.17 -3.72
C LEU A 186 19.90 3.63 -2.50
N GLU A 187 21.21 3.41 -2.48
CA GLU A 187 22.09 3.88 -1.39
C GLU A 187 22.09 5.41 -1.27
N ARG A 188 21.71 6.12 -2.33
CA ARG A 188 21.59 7.59 -2.36
C ARG A 188 20.18 8.08 -2.07
N ALA A 189 19.20 7.19 -1.98
CA ALA A 189 17.84 7.58 -1.61
C ALA A 189 17.80 8.03 -0.14
N GLY A 190 16.87 8.92 0.19
CA GLY A 190 16.59 9.29 1.58
C GLY A 190 15.76 8.21 2.29
N ALA A 191 14.77 7.65 1.59
CA ALA A 191 13.92 6.59 2.11
C ALA A 191 13.34 5.73 0.98
N LEU A 192 12.83 4.56 1.35
CA LEU A 192 12.02 3.69 0.51
C LEU A 192 10.62 3.60 1.10
N ILE A 193 9.62 4.11 0.39
CA ILE A 193 8.21 3.97 0.77
C ILE A 193 7.72 2.62 0.27
N VAL A 194 7.04 1.83 1.11
CA VAL A 194 6.49 0.52 0.75
C VAL A 194 4.99 0.55 0.96
N LEU A 195 4.25 0.17 -0.09
CA LEU A 195 2.80 0.08 -0.09
C LEU A 195 2.42 -1.36 0.22
N VAL A 196 1.77 -1.57 1.36
CA VAL A 196 1.45 -2.90 1.87
C VAL A 196 -0.06 -3.11 1.84
N SER A 197 -0.52 -4.17 1.18
CA SER A 197 -1.91 -4.58 1.21
C SER A 197 -2.27 -5.12 2.59
N ASN A 198 -3.39 -4.64 3.11
CA ASN A 198 -4.01 -5.11 4.34
C ASN A 198 -5.33 -5.84 4.01
N PRO A 199 -5.31 -7.19 3.88
CA PRO A 199 -6.50 -7.95 3.51
C PRO A 199 -7.62 -7.82 4.55
N ASP A 200 -7.30 -7.67 5.84
CA ASP A 200 -8.28 -7.62 6.93
C ASP A 200 -9.29 -6.47 6.75
N ARG A 201 -8.85 -5.36 6.15
CA ARG A 201 -9.73 -4.21 5.87
C ARG A 201 -10.64 -4.43 4.67
N VAL A 202 -10.17 -5.10 3.62
CA VAL A 202 -10.84 -5.11 2.31
C VAL A 202 -11.60 -6.41 2.06
N ASP A 203 -11.10 -7.55 2.54
CA ASP A 203 -11.67 -8.87 2.28
C ASP A 203 -12.98 -9.08 3.03
N HIS A 204 -13.17 -8.46 4.20
CA HIS A 204 -14.45 -8.52 4.91
C HIS A 204 -15.63 -7.99 4.07
N LYS A 205 -15.36 -6.99 3.22
CA LYS A 205 -16.34 -6.41 2.29
C LYS A 205 -16.39 -7.14 0.96
N TYR A 206 -15.22 -7.40 0.37
CA TYR A 206 -15.11 -7.76 -1.03
C TYR A 206 -14.74 -9.24 -1.26
N GLY A 207 -14.44 -9.98 -0.19
CA GLY A 207 -13.94 -11.36 -0.22
C GLY A 207 -12.86 -11.55 -1.25
N ALA A 208 -13.06 -12.49 -2.17
CA ALA A 208 -12.09 -12.82 -3.21
C ALA A 208 -11.77 -11.66 -4.18
N MET A 209 -12.63 -10.64 -4.29
CA MET A 209 -12.32 -9.42 -5.05
C MET A 209 -11.35 -8.49 -4.31
N GLY A 210 -11.18 -8.64 -2.98
CA GLY A 210 -10.36 -7.75 -2.16
C GLY A 210 -8.92 -7.68 -2.67
N ALA A 211 -8.30 -8.81 -2.97
CA ALA A 211 -6.96 -8.85 -3.58
C ALA A 211 -6.85 -8.04 -4.90
N LYS A 212 -7.84 -8.15 -5.78
CA LYS A 212 -7.89 -7.36 -7.04
C LYS A 212 -8.01 -5.87 -6.74
N LEU A 213 -8.87 -5.51 -5.80
CA LEU A 213 -9.10 -4.12 -5.42
C LEU A 213 -7.87 -3.53 -4.73
N SER A 214 -7.16 -4.28 -3.88
CA SER A 214 -5.88 -3.86 -3.31
C SER A 214 -4.84 -3.58 -4.38
N LEU A 215 -4.73 -4.41 -5.42
CA LEU A 215 -3.80 -4.14 -6.53
C LEU A 215 -4.13 -2.83 -7.27
N LEU A 216 -5.42 -2.57 -7.51
CA LEU A 216 -5.88 -1.31 -8.12
C LEU A 216 -5.62 -0.12 -7.20
N ASP A 217 -5.94 -0.24 -5.92
CA ASP A 217 -5.73 0.78 -4.90
C ASP A 217 -4.24 1.09 -4.72
N ALA A 218 -3.36 0.08 -4.80
CA ALA A 218 -1.91 0.27 -4.78
C ALA A 218 -1.43 1.08 -6.00
N GLY A 219 -1.98 0.83 -7.18
CA GLY A 219 -1.70 1.64 -8.37
C GLY A 219 -2.16 3.10 -8.22
N VAL A 220 -3.37 3.31 -7.69
CA VAL A 220 -3.92 4.64 -7.40
C VAL A 220 -3.05 5.38 -6.37
N ALA A 221 -2.71 4.72 -5.27
CA ALA A 221 -1.87 5.28 -4.20
C ALA A 221 -0.46 5.59 -4.69
N THR A 222 0.13 4.73 -5.51
CA THR A 222 1.49 4.96 -6.06
C THR A 222 1.51 6.16 -7.02
N GLY A 223 0.52 6.29 -7.90
CA GLY A 223 0.40 7.45 -8.78
C GLY A 223 0.17 8.75 -8.00
N HIS A 224 -0.66 8.71 -6.96
CA HIS A 224 -0.85 9.83 -6.04
C HIS A 224 0.47 10.21 -5.34
N LEU A 225 1.18 9.22 -4.79
CA LEU A 225 2.43 9.39 -4.07
C LEU A 225 3.52 10.00 -4.97
N GLU A 226 3.63 9.59 -6.24
CA GLU A 226 4.60 10.15 -7.18
C GLU A 226 4.29 11.63 -7.52
N LEU A 227 3.02 12.01 -7.62
CA LEU A 227 2.60 13.40 -7.82
C LEU A 227 2.88 14.25 -6.58
N VAL A 228 2.60 13.73 -5.37
CA VAL A 228 2.93 14.42 -4.11
C VAL A 228 4.44 14.59 -3.98
N ALA A 229 5.24 13.56 -4.26
CA ALA A 229 6.70 13.67 -4.25
C ALA A 229 7.20 14.74 -5.22
N THR A 230 6.65 14.78 -6.44
CA THR A 230 6.97 15.81 -7.42
C THR A 230 6.61 17.21 -6.92
N ALA A 231 5.43 17.37 -6.31
CA ALA A 231 4.95 18.64 -5.77
C ALA A 231 5.76 19.14 -4.55
N LEU A 232 6.27 18.21 -3.74
CA LEU A 232 7.19 18.47 -2.61
C LEU A 232 8.66 18.59 -3.05
N GLU A 233 8.90 18.64 -4.36
CA GLU A 233 10.23 18.81 -4.92
C GLU A 233 11.22 17.67 -4.62
N LEU A 234 10.70 16.48 -4.36
CA LEU A 234 11.49 15.27 -4.19
C LEU A 234 11.73 14.59 -5.54
N ARG A 235 12.81 13.82 -5.62
CA ARG A 235 13.00 12.83 -6.68
C ARG A 235 12.39 11.53 -6.21
N SER A 236 11.75 10.80 -7.12
CA SER A 236 11.14 9.51 -6.81
C SER A 236 11.31 8.51 -7.95
N CYS A 237 11.39 7.23 -7.61
CA CYS A 237 11.32 6.14 -8.59
C CYS A 237 10.53 4.98 -7.99
N ILE A 238 9.47 4.57 -8.67
CA ILE A 238 8.68 3.40 -8.31
C ILE A 238 9.48 2.13 -8.65
N LEU A 239 9.40 1.13 -7.78
CA LEU A 239 9.94 -0.20 -8.00
C LEU A 239 8.81 -1.22 -7.83
N GLY A 240 8.60 -2.02 -8.88
CA GLY A 240 7.59 -3.08 -8.89
C GLY A 240 8.10 -4.44 -8.41
N SER A 241 9.36 -4.55 -8.00
CA SER A 241 9.91 -5.80 -7.49
C SER A 241 10.99 -5.50 -6.44
N LEU A 242 10.72 -5.96 -5.22
CA LEU A 242 11.65 -6.17 -4.11
C LEU A 242 11.38 -7.58 -3.57
N PRO A 243 12.31 -8.22 -2.86
CA PRO A 243 12.03 -9.52 -2.27
C PRO A 243 10.97 -9.38 -1.18
N ASP A 244 9.77 -9.89 -1.44
CA ASP A 244 8.59 -9.71 -0.59
C ASP A 244 8.81 -10.27 0.83
N GLU A 245 9.48 -11.42 0.96
CA GLU A 245 9.79 -12.02 2.26
C GLU A 245 10.74 -11.13 3.07
N ALA A 246 11.78 -10.59 2.44
CA ALA A 246 12.74 -9.74 3.11
C ALA A 246 12.14 -8.40 3.52
N LEU A 247 11.27 -7.82 2.67
CA LEU A 247 10.51 -6.63 3.05
C LEU A 247 9.55 -6.92 4.20
N SER A 248 8.88 -8.05 4.18
CA SER A 248 7.93 -8.43 5.22
C SER A 248 8.62 -8.55 6.58
N GLU A 249 9.81 -9.15 6.62
CA GLU A 249 10.64 -9.22 7.82
C GLU A 249 11.09 -7.83 8.30
N LEU A 250 11.64 -7.00 7.39
CA LEU A 250 12.13 -5.66 7.73
C LEU A 250 11.05 -4.70 8.22
N LEU A 251 9.83 -4.86 7.72
CA LEU A 251 8.68 -4.04 8.07
C LEU A 251 7.86 -4.63 9.24
N CYS A 252 8.26 -5.80 9.74
CA CYS A 252 7.55 -6.54 10.79
C CYS A 252 6.06 -6.76 10.43
N LEU A 253 5.81 -7.20 9.19
CA LEU A 253 4.45 -7.42 8.70
C LEU A 253 3.79 -8.63 9.36
N GLU A 254 2.48 -8.54 9.53
CA GLU A 254 1.65 -9.64 10.02
C GLU A 254 1.32 -10.63 8.90
N GLU A 255 0.87 -11.83 9.28
CA GLU A 255 0.46 -12.86 8.32
C GLU A 255 -0.67 -12.34 7.41
N GLY A 256 -0.57 -12.62 6.11
CA GLY A 256 -1.53 -12.16 5.10
C GLY A 256 -1.26 -10.76 4.54
N GLN A 257 -0.43 -9.95 5.19
CA GLN A 257 0.00 -8.66 4.65
C GLN A 257 1.01 -8.85 3.52
N VAL A 258 0.85 -8.09 2.44
CA VAL A 258 1.67 -8.29 1.23
C VAL A 258 2.23 -6.94 0.76
N PRO A 259 3.56 -6.77 0.70
CA PRO A 259 4.18 -5.67 -0.02
C PRO A 259 3.79 -5.73 -1.50
N LEU A 260 3.20 -4.67 -2.05
CA LEU A 260 2.74 -4.67 -3.45
C LEU A 260 3.64 -3.84 -4.36
N LEU A 261 4.01 -2.64 -3.89
CA LEU A 261 4.83 -1.68 -4.63
C LEU A 261 5.72 -0.94 -3.65
N SER A 262 6.81 -0.39 -4.16
CA SER A 262 7.64 0.52 -3.40
C SER A 262 8.04 1.74 -4.23
N MET A 263 8.46 2.80 -3.56
CA MET A 263 8.94 4.02 -4.20
C MET A 263 10.14 4.56 -3.43
N ALA A 264 11.29 4.56 -4.07
CA ALA A 264 12.46 5.25 -3.53
C ALA A 264 12.25 6.76 -3.65
N VAL A 265 12.61 7.50 -2.61
CA VAL A 265 12.52 8.96 -2.58
C VAL A 265 13.82 9.56 -2.07
N GLY A 266 14.19 10.73 -2.60
CA GLY A 266 15.41 11.41 -2.22
C GLY A 266 15.43 12.87 -2.64
N SER A 267 16.49 13.57 -2.22
CA SER A 267 16.69 14.97 -2.56
C SER A 267 16.99 15.15 -4.05
N ARG A 268 16.80 16.37 -4.55
CA ARG A 268 17.27 16.78 -5.88
C ARG A 268 18.79 16.95 -5.86
N THR A 269 19.46 16.59 -6.96
CA THR A 269 20.88 16.90 -7.18
C THR A 269 21.10 18.38 -7.39
#